data_AF-A0A511YJ35-F1
#
_entry.id   AF-A0A511YJ35-F1
#
_cell.length_a   1.000
_cell.length_b   1.000
_cell.length_c   1.000
_cell.angle_alpha   90.00
_cell.angle_beta   90.00
_cell.angle_gamma   90.00
#
_symmetry.space_group_name_H-M   'P 1'
#
loop_
_entity.id
_entity.type
_entity.pdbx_description
1 polymer ?
#
loop_
_entity_poly.entity_id
_entity_poly.type
_entity_poly.pdbx_seq_one_letter_code
_entity_poly.pdbx_strand_id
1 'polypeptide(L)'
;MNIVKNKNQDARYICTIDNKDWYGSDFKMDLPKNELKLLVIYIKGKYIELDISQMFNPNLTGALNNYQFKLTYYAGFYLLYGFFSDGAGAYTAQWKIQNGKTDRIKLSNEDKDFKWQNIK
;
A
#
# COMPACT_ATOMS: atom_id res chain seq x y z
N MET A 1 -18.71 -1.37 1.32
CA MET A 1 -18.08 -2.60 0.80
C MET A 1 -19.03 -3.28 -0.16
N ASN A 2 -18.59 -3.62 -1.37
CA ASN A 2 -19.40 -4.33 -2.38
C ASN A 2 -18.85 -5.74 -2.61
N ILE A 3 -19.71 -6.73 -2.50
CA ILE A 3 -19.39 -8.15 -2.67
C ILE A 3 -20.04 -8.64 -3.96
N VAL A 4 -19.28 -9.31 -4.81
CA VAL A 4 -19.78 -9.92 -6.05
C VAL A 4 -19.64 -11.44 -5.97
N LYS A 5 -20.66 -12.12 -6.49
CA LYS A 5 -20.68 -13.59 -6.60
C LYS A 5 -20.15 -13.98 -7.98
N ASN A 6 -19.18 -14.88 -8.04
CA ASN A 6 -18.73 -15.43 -9.30
C ASN A 6 -19.88 -16.25 -9.94
N LYS A 7 -20.14 -16.07 -11.23
CA LYS A 7 -21.21 -16.80 -11.93
C LYS A 7 -20.90 -18.29 -12.14
N ASN A 8 -19.62 -18.68 -12.07
CA ASN A 8 -19.16 -20.04 -12.37
C ASN A 8 -18.63 -20.81 -11.15
N GLN A 9 -18.58 -20.18 -9.97
CA GLN A 9 -18.16 -20.80 -8.71
C GLN A 9 -18.99 -20.20 -7.57
N ASP A 10 -19.28 -20.96 -6.52
CA ASP A 10 -20.00 -20.46 -5.32
C ASP A 10 -19.12 -19.55 -4.43
N ALA A 11 -18.08 -18.98 -5.03
CA ALA A 11 -17.11 -18.06 -4.45
C ALA A 11 -17.65 -16.62 -4.47
N ARG A 12 -17.58 -15.96 -3.31
CA ARG A 12 -17.87 -14.53 -3.15
C ARG A 12 -16.54 -13.81 -2.93
N TYR A 13 -16.34 -12.71 -3.63
CA TYR A 13 -15.17 -11.86 -3.45
C TYR A 13 -15.59 -10.40 -3.33
N ILE A 14 -14.77 -9.63 -2.62
CA ILE A 14 -14.98 -8.22 -2.35
C ILE A 14 -14.40 -7.43 -3.51
N CYS A 15 -15.25 -6.89 -4.38
CA CYS A 15 -14.75 -6.09 -5.51
C CYS A 15 -14.15 -4.77 -5.03
N THR A 16 -14.89 -4.05 -4.20
CA THR A 16 -14.54 -2.69 -3.79
C THR A 16 -14.83 -2.45 -2.32
N ILE A 17 -13.97 -1.66 -1.69
CA ILE A 17 -14.22 -1.04 -0.39
C ILE A 17 -14.38 0.45 -0.65
N ASP A 18 -15.45 1.06 -0.15
CA ASP A 18 -15.80 2.47 -0.40
C ASP A 18 -15.84 2.87 -1.89
N ASN A 19 -16.43 1.99 -2.71
CA ASN A 19 -16.56 2.13 -4.17
C ASN A 19 -15.23 2.29 -4.92
N LYS A 20 -14.12 1.88 -4.31
CA LYS A 20 -12.78 1.89 -4.91
C LYS A 20 -12.14 0.51 -4.82
N ASP A 21 -11.19 0.24 -5.71
CA ASP A 21 -10.30 -0.91 -5.57
C ASP A 21 -9.52 -0.85 -4.26
N TRP A 22 -9.17 -2.03 -3.75
CA TRP A 22 -8.45 -2.20 -2.49
C TRP A 22 -7.33 -3.22 -2.62
N TYR A 23 -6.33 -3.10 -1.75
CA TYR A 23 -5.10 -3.90 -1.77
C TYR A 23 -4.87 -4.57 -0.40
N GLY A 24 -4.17 -5.70 -0.41
CA GLY A 24 -3.94 -6.52 0.78
C GLY A 24 -4.57 -7.93 0.72
N SER A 25 -4.91 -8.43 -0.47
CA SER A 25 -5.41 -9.80 -0.66
C SER A 25 -5.12 -10.28 -2.07
N ASP A 26 -4.72 -11.55 -2.23
CA ASP A 26 -4.50 -12.16 -3.55
C ASP A 26 -5.79 -12.34 -4.35
N PHE A 27 -6.85 -12.85 -3.72
CA PHE A 27 -8.09 -13.20 -4.42
C PHE A 27 -9.30 -12.37 -3.98
N LYS A 28 -9.12 -11.43 -3.03
CA LYS A 28 -10.20 -10.61 -2.44
C LYS A 28 -11.37 -11.45 -1.88
N MET A 29 -11.11 -12.72 -1.58
CA MET A 29 -12.12 -13.71 -1.12
C MET A 29 -12.43 -13.57 0.38
N ASP A 30 -11.46 -13.11 1.15
CA ASP A 30 -11.58 -12.93 2.59
C ASP A 30 -11.76 -11.46 2.96
N LEU A 31 -12.48 -11.21 4.05
CA LEU A 31 -12.55 -9.88 4.66
C LEU A 31 -11.15 -9.42 5.08
N PRO A 32 -10.78 -8.15 4.85
CA PRO A 32 -9.52 -7.63 5.36
C PRO A 32 -9.50 -7.74 6.89
N LYS A 33 -8.40 -8.24 7.44
CA LYS A 33 -8.23 -8.49 8.87
C LYS A 33 -7.84 -7.22 9.61
N ASN A 34 -7.11 -6.33 8.94
CA ASN A 34 -6.71 -5.04 9.48
C ASN A 34 -6.61 -3.99 8.36
N GLU A 35 -6.56 -2.74 8.77
CA GLU A 35 -6.46 -1.58 7.89
C GLU A 35 -5.32 -0.70 8.39
N LEU A 36 -4.48 -0.22 7.48
CA LEU A 36 -3.49 0.78 7.84
C LEU A 36 -4.24 2.08 8.16
N LYS A 37 -4.09 2.62 9.38
CA LYS A 37 -4.82 3.84 9.82
C LYS A 37 -3.97 5.10 9.80
N LEU A 38 -2.66 4.98 9.93
CA LEU A 38 -1.74 6.11 9.95
C LEU A 38 -0.37 5.66 9.48
N LEU A 39 0.23 6.47 8.61
CA LEU A 39 1.63 6.36 8.25
C LEU A 39 2.23 7.76 8.13
N VAL A 40 3.31 8.01 8.86
CA VAL A 40 3.94 9.32 8.96
C VAL A 40 5.42 9.18 8.66
N ILE A 41 5.94 10.08 7.83
CA ILE A 41 7.38 10.24 7.64
C ILE A 41 7.87 11.52 8.32
N TYR A 42 9.01 11.42 9.01
CA TYR A 42 9.70 12.57 9.55
C TYR A 42 10.87 12.94 8.64
N ILE A 43 10.82 14.12 8.02
CA ILE A 43 11.85 14.58 7.10
C ILE A 43 12.04 16.09 7.19
N LYS A 44 13.29 16.55 7.23
CA LYS A 44 13.66 17.98 7.35
C LYS A 44 12.92 18.71 8.49
N GLY A 45 12.81 18.06 9.65
CA GLY A 45 12.18 18.67 10.83
C GLY A 45 10.65 18.64 10.84
N LYS A 46 10.00 17.97 9.89
CA LYS A 46 8.53 17.93 9.78
C LYS A 46 8.00 16.51 9.73
N TYR A 47 6.90 16.28 10.44
CA TYR A 47 6.06 15.10 10.28
C TYR A 47 5.09 15.34 9.11
N ILE A 48 5.01 14.37 8.19
CA ILE A 48 4.15 14.43 7.01
C ILE A 48 3.35 13.14 6.99
N GLU A 49 2.03 13.25 7.11
CA GLU A 49 1.10 12.13 6.98
C GLU A 49 0.97 11.71 5.51
N LEU A 50 0.99 10.40 5.25
CA LEU A 50 0.91 9.84 3.91
C LEU A 50 -0.51 9.39 3.57
N ASP A 51 -0.94 9.56 2.31
CA ASP A 51 -2.18 8.94 1.83
C ASP A 51 -2.05 7.41 1.82
N ILE A 52 -2.84 6.80 2.69
CA ILE A 52 -2.89 5.35 2.94
C ILE A 52 -4.27 4.76 2.61
N SER A 53 -5.13 5.52 1.93
CA SER A 53 -6.46 5.02 1.55
C SER A 53 -6.35 3.72 0.74
N GLN A 54 -7.28 2.79 0.97
CA GLN A 54 -7.33 1.49 0.28
C GLN A 54 -6.19 0.51 0.59
N MET A 55 -5.43 0.73 1.67
CA MET A 55 -4.35 -0.15 2.12
C MET A 55 -4.78 -1.00 3.31
N PHE A 56 -5.02 -2.29 3.07
CA PHE A 56 -5.42 -3.27 4.07
C PHE A 56 -4.36 -4.36 4.21
N ASN A 57 -4.38 -5.10 5.32
CA ASN A 57 -3.45 -6.22 5.55
C ASN A 57 -1.97 -5.85 5.27
N PRO A 58 -1.45 -4.73 5.86
CA PRO A 58 -0.14 -4.21 5.46
C PRO A 58 1.03 -5.09 5.94
N ASN A 59 0.78 -5.95 6.93
CA ASN A 59 1.71 -6.92 7.49
C ASN A 59 0.97 -7.99 8.29
N LEU A 60 1.66 -9.09 8.63
CA LEU A 60 1.12 -10.20 9.42
C LEU A 60 0.90 -9.86 10.90
N THR A 61 1.74 -8.99 11.48
CA THR A 61 1.82 -8.78 12.95
C THR A 61 1.03 -7.58 13.47
N GLY A 62 0.48 -6.76 12.57
CA GLY A 62 -0.04 -5.42 12.86
C GLY A 62 1.05 -4.33 12.96
N ALA A 63 2.33 -4.68 13.00
CA ALA A 63 3.44 -3.73 13.18
C ALA A 63 4.25 -3.51 11.89
N LEU A 64 4.49 -2.25 11.55
CA LEU A 64 5.35 -1.89 10.43
C LEU A 64 6.84 -2.08 10.77
N ASN A 65 7.62 -2.41 9.75
CA ASN A 65 9.07 -2.59 9.85
C ASN A 65 9.79 -1.63 8.88
N ASN A 66 10.92 -1.07 9.32
CA ASN A 66 11.75 -0.19 8.50
C ASN A 66 12.20 -0.82 7.17
N TYR A 67 12.40 -2.14 7.10
CA TYR A 67 12.76 -2.83 5.86
C TYR A 67 11.66 -2.79 4.79
N GLN A 68 10.42 -2.44 5.17
CA GLN A 68 9.33 -2.24 4.22
C GLN A 68 9.50 -0.97 3.41
N PHE A 69 10.40 -0.06 3.82
CA PHE A 69 10.49 1.28 3.26
C PHE A 69 11.84 1.56 2.63
N LYS A 70 11.82 2.31 1.52
CA LYS A 70 13.02 2.88 0.91
C LYS A 70 12.77 4.33 0.55
N LEU A 71 13.65 5.21 1.02
CA LEU A 71 13.61 6.63 0.69
C LEU A 71 14.73 6.95 -0.30
N THR A 72 14.42 7.64 -1.40
CA THR A 72 15.40 8.06 -2.39
C THR A 72 15.19 9.52 -2.76
N TYR A 73 16.27 10.28 -2.90
CA TYR A 73 16.21 11.69 -3.27
C TYR A 73 16.53 11.86 -4.76
N TYR A 74 15.67 12.58 -5.47
CA TYR A 74 15.79 12.87 -6.90
C TYR A 74 15.50 14.34 -7.14
N ALA A 75 16.46 15.08 -7.70
CA ALA A 75 16.26 16.42 -8.29
C ALA A 75 15.29 17.34 -7.53
N GLY A 76 15.44 17.48 -6.20
CA GLY A 76 14.61 18.39 -5.39
C GLY A 76 13.41 17.77 -4.68
N PHE A 77 13.13 16.47 -4.86
CA PHE A 77 12.06 15.75 -4.16
C PHE A 77 12.54 14.39 -3.63
N TYR A 78 11.80 13.83 -2.70
CA TYR A 78 11.99 12.45 -2.24
C TYR A 78 10.92 11.54 -2.84
N LEU A 79 11.31 10.31 -3.17
CA LEU A 79 10.41 9.19 -3.40
C LEU A 79 10.54 8.23 -2.23
N LEU A 80 9.44 8.02 -1.52
CA LEU A 80 9.31 6.96 -0.53
C LEU A 80 8.59 5.79 -1.19
N TYR A 81 9.20 4.63 -1.14
CA TYR A 81 8.61 3.35 -1.54
C TYR A 81 8.22 2.57 -0.30
N GLY A 82 7.10 1.86 -0.36
CA GLY A 82 6.63 0.94 0.67
C GLY A 82 6.27 -0.43 0.08
N PHE A 83 6.60 -1.49 0.79
CA PHE A 83 6.20 -2.88 0.52
C PHE A 83 5.31 -3.40 1.66
N PHE A 84 4.19 -3.99 1.33
CA PHE A 84 3.17 -4.43 2.29
C PHE A 84 2.67 -5.82 1.93
N SER A 85 2.61 -6.72 2.92
CA SER A 85 2.11 -8.08 2.74
C SER A 85 1.81 -8.77 4.06
N ASP A 86 0.66 -9.43 4.17
CA ASP A 86 0.29 -10.32 5.28
C ASP A 86 0.61 -11.80 5.02
N GLY A 87 1.30 -12.11 3.91
CA GLY A 87 1.62 -13.46 3.47
C GLY A 87 0.58 -14.10 2.53
N ALA A 88 -0.60 -13.51 2.37
CA ALA A 88 -1.64 -13.93 1.42
C ALA A 88 -1.82 -12.95 0.25
N GLY A 89 -0.90 -11.99 0.11
CA GLY A 89 -0.79 -11.09 -1.02
C GLY A 89 0.11 -9.91 -0.72
N ALA A 90 0.71 -9.35 -1.77
CA ALA A 90 1.67 -8.26 -1.66
C ALA A 90 1.25 -7.06 -2.51
N TYR A 91 1.52 -5.86 -2.00
CA TYR A 91 1.33 -4.63 -2.74
C TYR A 91 2.41 -3.61 -2.37
N THR A 92 2.61 -2.65 -3.26
CA THR A 92 3.56 -1.56 -3.09
C THR A 92 2.86 -0.22 -3.26
N ALA A 93 3.32 0.76 -2.49
CA ALA A 93 2.89 2.14 -2.60
C ALA A 93 4.10 3.05 -2.75
N GLN A 94 3.90 4.16 -3.46
CA GLN A 94 4.95 5.14 -3.72
C GLN A 94 4.42 6.54 -3.44
N TRP A 95 5.18 7.30 -2.66
CA TRP A 95 4.86 8.68 -2.31
C TRP A 95 5.96 9.62 -2.79
N LYS A 96 5.56 10.65 -3.53
CA LYS A 96 6.42 11.79 -3.80
C LYS A 96 6.30 12.78 -2.65
N ILE A 97 7.43 13.25 -2.14
CA ILE A 97 7.50 14.22 -1.05
C ILE A 97 8.32 15.41 -1.52
N GLN A 98 7.69 16.58 -1.55
CA GLN A 98 8.31 17.82 -2.01
C GLN A 98 7.76 19.00 -1.21
N ASN A 99 8.65 19.88 -0.74
CA ASN A 99 8.29 21.10 0.01
C ASN A 99 7.36 20.85 1.21
N GLY A 100 7.53 19.72 1.91
CA GLY A 100 6.71 19.36 3.07
C GLY A 100 5.30 18.83 2.74
N LYS A 101 4.99 18.63 1.46
CA LYS A 101 3.76 17.99 0.98
C LYS A 101 4.06 16.58 0.49
N THR A 102 3.04 15.73 0.46
CA THR A 102 3.13 14.40 -0.09
C THR A 102 1.97 14.10 -1.03
N ASP A 103 2.28 13.40 -2.13
CA ASP A 103 1.33 12.85 -3.06
C ASP A 103 1.62 11.35 -3.23
N ARG A 104 0.61 10.48 -3.03
CA ARG A 104 0.76 9.07 -3.41
C ARG A 104 0.63 8.96 -4.92
N ILE A 105 1.71 8.56 -5.58
CA ILE A 105 1.79 8.45 -7.03
C ILE A 105 1.49 7.03 -7.54
N LYS A 106 1.52 6.04 -6.64
CA LYS A 106 1.25 4.64 -6.98
C LYS A 106 0.71 3.87 -5.78
N LEU A 107 -0.27 3.01 -6.05
CA LEU A 107 -0.65 1.85 -5.24
C LEU A 107 -0.89 0.68 -6.22
N SER A 108 -0.20 -0.44 -6.06
CA SER A 108 -0.17 -1.50 -7.07
C SER A 108 0.29 -2.84 -6.49
N ASN A 109 -0.09 -3.94 -7.14
CA ASN A 109 0.42 -5.30 -6.91
C ASN A 109 1.10 -5.87 -8.16
N GLU A 110 1.41 -5.04 -9.15
CA GLU A 110 2.10 -5.45 -10.39
C GLU A 110 3.61 -5.61 -10.16
N ASP A 111 4.20 -6.73 -10.61
CA ASP A 111 5.63 -7.04 -10.44
C ASP A 111 6.58 -5.90 -10.84
N LYS A 112 6.25 -5.21 -11.93
CA LYS A 112 7.07 -4.07 -12.43
C LYS A 112 7.20 -2.94 -11.43
N ASP A 113 6.20 -2.75 -10.57
CA ASP A 113 6.15 -1.66 -9.62
C ASP A 113 6.97 -1.98 -8.34
N PHE A 114 7.40 -3.25 -8.15
CA PHE A 114 8.29 -3.67 -7.05
C PHE A 114 9.79 -3.53 -7.37
N LYS A 115 10.16 -3.14 -8.61
CA LYS A 115 11.57 -3.07 -9.07
C LYS A 115 12.49 -2.20 -8.21
N TRP A 116 11.95 -1.25 -7.44
CA TRP A 116 12.72 -0.40 -6.53
C TRP A 116 13.46 -1.20 -5.44
N GLN A 117 12.98 -2.40 -5.09
CA GLN A 117 13.61 -3.30 -4.13
C GLN A 117 14.93 -3.89 -4.64
N ASN A 118 15.10 -3.98 -5.97
CA ASN A 118 16.27 -4.60 -6.60
C ASN A 118 17.42 -3.61 -6.85
N ILE A 119 17.19 -2.31 -6.62
CA ILE A 119 18.20 -1.28 -6.81
C ILE A 119 19.09 -1.26 -5.56
N LYS A 120 20.31 -1.78 -5.66
CA LYS A 120 21.35 -1.68 -4.63
C LYS A 120 21.87 -0.25 -4.51
#